data_AF-X1KJQ4-F1
#
_entry.id   AF-X1KJQ4-F1
#
_cell.length_a   1.000
_cell.length_b   1.000
_cell.length_c   1.000
_cell.angle_alpha   90.00
_cell.angle_beta   90.00
_cell.angle_gamma   90.00
#
_symmetry.space_group_name_H-M   'P 1'
#
loop_
_entity.id
_entity.type
_entity.pdbx_description
1 polymer ?
#
loop_
_entity_poly.entity_id
_entity_poly.type
_entity_poly.pdbx_seq_one_letter_code
_entity_poly.pdbx_strand_id
1 'polypeptide(L)' 'MTIHKLVKAFKRRSSNILRQEFPELLKLPSLWTNSYFVSTAGNISNKTIQKYIENQSKK' A
#
# COMPACT_ATOMS: atom_id res chain seq x y z
N MET A 1 -1.88 7.68 -18.56
CA MET A 1 -1.54 7.52 -17.13
C MET A 1 -1.87 6.08 -16.74
N THR A 2 -0.96 5.33 -16.12
CA THR A 2 -1.23 3.93 -15.73
C THR A 2 -1.58 3.82 -14.25
N ILE A 3 -2.39 2.83 -13.88
CA ILE A 3 -2.74 2.53 -12.47
C ILE A 3 -1.48 2.40 -11.62
N HIS A 4 -0.45 1.73 -12.16
CA HIS A 4 0.85 1.58 -11.49
C HIS A 4 1.50 2.93 -11.14
N LYS A 5 1.54 3.88 -12.09
CA LYS A 5 2.13 5.22 -11.86
C LYS A 5 1.35 6.00 -10.80
N LEU A 6 0.02 5.88 -10.80
CA LEU A 6 -0.85 6.54 -9.83
C LEU A 6 -0.64 5.99 -8.42
N VAL A 7 -0.67 4.66 -8.25
CA VAL A 7 -0.43 4.01 -6.95
C VAL A 7 0.97 4.34 -6.42
N LYS A 8 1.99 4.36 -7.29
CA LYS A 8 3.35 4.76 -6.91
C LYS A 8 3.40 6.21 -6.39
N ALA A 9 2.71 7.14 -7.05
CA ALA A 9 2.64 8.53 -6.62
C ALA A 9 1.96 8.67 -5.24
N PHE A 10 0.84 7.98 -5.03
CA PHE A 10 0.14 8.00 -3.74
C PHE A 10 0.97 7.43 -2.60
N LYS A 11 1.58 6.26 -2.79
CA LYS A 11 2.43 5.62 -1.77
C LYS A 11 3.66 6.46 -1.45
N ARG A 12 4.28 7.10 -2.45
CA ARG A 12 5.43 7.99 -2.23
C ARG A 12 5.02 9.24 -1.45
N ARG A 13 3.94 9.92 -1.86
CA ARG A 13 3.51 11.18 -1.25
C ARG A 13 3.06 10.96 0.19
N SER A 14 2.24 9.94 0.44
CA SER A 14 1.80 9.57 1.80
C SER A 14 2.98 9.19 2.70
N SER A 15 3.94 8.40 2.20
CA SER A 15 5.15 8.05 2.96
C SER A 15 5.96 9.27 3.38
N ASN A 16 6.11 10.27 2.49
CA ASN A 16 6.81 11.51 2.82
C ASN A 16 6.09 12.32 3.89
N ILE A 17 4.78 12.53 3.74
CA ILE A 17 3.98 13.31 4.69
C ILE A 17 3.96 12.64 6.07
N LEU A 18 3.65 11.33 6.12
CA LEU A 18 3.56 10.60 7.38
C LEU A 18 4.90 10.53 8.13
N ARG A 19 6.03 10.42 7.42
CA ARG A 19 7.35 10.45 8.07
C ARG A 19 7.77 11.83 8.55
N GLN A 20 7.19 12.90 7.99
CA GLN A 20 7.40 14.26 8.49
C GLN A 20 6.56 14.53 9.75
N GLU A 21 5.32 14.01 9.78
CA GLU A 21 4.41 14.15 10.91
C GLU A 21 4.75 13.22 12.09
N PHE A 22 5.25 12.02 11.81
CA PHE A 22 5.53 10.96 12.79
C PHE A 22 6.99 10.48 12.65
N PRO A 23 7.95 11.15 13.30
CA PRO A 23 9.38 10.81 13.19
C PRO A 23 9.71 9.37 13.64
N GLU A 24 8.89 8.75 14.50
CA GLU A 24 9.03 7.36 14.91
C GLU A 24 8.93 6.37 13.73
N LEU A 25 8.24 6.75 12.64
CA LEU A 25 8.13 5.94 11.42
C LEU A 25 9.42 5.90 10.59
N LEU A 26 10.40 6.74 10.92
CA LEU A 26 11.74 6.71 10.29
C LEU A 26 12.53 5.45 10.66
N LYS A 27 12.13 4.74 11.72
CA LYS A 27 12.71 3.43 12.09
C LYS A 27 12.44 2.35 11.05
N LEU A 28 11.39 2.51 10.23
CA LEU A 28 11.03 1.57 9.18
C LEU A 28 11.80 1.88 7.89
N PRO A 29 12.44 0.88 7.23
CA PRO A 29 13.15 1.10 5.97
C PRO A 29 12.22 1.64 4.87
N SER A 30 10.98 1.15 4.83
CA SER A 30 9.93 1.63 3.93
C SER A 30 8.58 1.61 4.63
N LEU A 31 7.77 2.67 4.48
CA LEU A 31 6.43 2.72 5.08
C LEU A 31 5.43 1.80 4.37
N TRP A 32 5.57 1.65 3.06
CA TRP A 32 4.71 0.78 2.25
C TRP A 32 5.54 -0.29 1.56
N THR A 33 4.99 -1.50 1.45
CA THR A 33 5.58 -2.59 0.65
C THR A 33 5.58 -2.22 -0.84
N ASN A 34 6.35 -2.93 -1.68
CA ASN A 34 6.31 -2.69 -3.13
C ASN A 34 5.00 -3.15 -3.78
N SER A 35 4.28 -4.08 -3.14
CA SER A 35 3.05 -4.68 -3.65
C SER A 35 1.82 -3.79 -3.42
N TYR A 36 0.80 -3.98 -4.25
CA TYR A 36 -0.52 -3.39 -4.07
C TYR A 36 -1.58 -4.31 -4.69
N PHE A 37 -2.80 -4.24 -4.18
CA PHE A 37 -3.97 -4.90 -4.77
C PHE A 37 -4.84 -3.87 -5.47
N VAL A 38 -5.34 -4.19 -6.66
CA VAL A 38 -6.28 -3.35 -7.40
C VAL A 38 -7.35 -4.25 -8.03
N SER A 39 -8.61 -3.83 -7.92
CA SER A 39 -9.75 -4.47 -8.56
C SER A 39 -10.78 -3.40 -8.92
N THR A 40 -11.62 -3.67 -9.91
CA THR A 40 -12.68 -2.77 -10.35
C THR A 40 -13.84 -2.74 -9.35
N ALA A 41 -14.51 -1.60 -9.24
CA ALA A 41 -15.71 -1.47 -8.43
C ALA A 41 -16.78 -2.45 -8.96
N GLY A 42 -17.30 -3.30 -8.07
CA GLY A 42 -18.29 -4.35 -8.40
C GLY A 42 -17.78 -5.79 -8.30
N ASN A 43 -16.47 -6.03 -8.30
CA ASN A 43 -15.88 -7.38 -8.24
C ASN A 43 -15.08 -7.66 -6.94
N ILE A 44 -15.36 -6.88 -5.88
CA ILE A 44 -14.63 -6.98 -4.61
C ILE A 44 -15.49 -7.70 -3.58
N SER A 45 -14.96 -8.81 -3.05
CA SER A 45 -15.47 -9.47 -1.85
C SER A 45 -14.47 -9.26 -0.71
N ASN A 46 -14.97 -9.17 0.53
CA ASN A 46 -14.12 -9.06 1.72
C ASN A 46 -13.09 -10.21 1.81
N LYS A 47 -13.53 -11.43 1.45
CA LYS A 47 -12.69 -12.65 1.40
C LYS A 47 -11.46 -12.47 0.49
N THR A 48 -11.62 -11.78 -0.65
CA THR A 48 -10.51 -11.53 -1.58
C THR A 48 -9.46 -10.60 -0.98
N ILE A 49 -9.90 -9.55 -0.27
CA ILE A 49 -9.00 -8.59 0.40
C ILE A 49 -8.25 -9.29 1.53
N GLN A 50 -8.96 -10.04 2.36
CA GLN A 50 -8.35 -10.78 3.47
C GLN A 50 -7.28 -11.76 2.97
N LYS A 51 -7.58 -12.54 1.93
CA LYS A 51 -6.62 -13.46 1.32
C LYS A 51 -5.37 -12.74 0.79
N TYR A 52 -5.53 -11.54 0.23
CA TYR A 52 -4.37 -10.73 -0.20
C TYR A 52 -3.50 -10.32 1.00
N ILE A 53 -4.10 -9.84 2.09
CA ILE A 53 -3.39 -9.41 3.30
C ILE A 53 -2.64 -10.58 3.93
N GLU A 54 -3.29 -11.73 4.10
CA GLU A 54 -2.67 -12.93 4.68
C GLU A 54 -1.45 -13.40 3.86
N ASN A 55 -1.53 -13.32 2.53
CA ASN A 55 -0.42 -13.67 1.65
C ASN A 55 0.75 -12.67 1.71
N GLN A 56 0.54 -11.44 2.18
CA GLN A 56 1.63 -10.47 2.38
C GLN A 56 2.43 -10.74 3.66
N SER A 57 1.82 -11.32 4.70
CA SER A 57 2.48 -11.59 5.99
C SER A 57 3.28 -12.89 6.00
N LYS A 58 3.01 -13.82 5.07
CA LYS A 58 3.65 -15.15 5.00
C LYS A 58 4.95 -15.17 4.19
N LYS A 59 5.50 -14.00 3.87
CA LYS A 59 6.71 -13.84 3.06
C LYS A 59 7.78 -13.13 3.86
#